data_AF-A0A7S7TRK4-F1
#
_entry.id   AF-A0A7S7TRK4-F1
#
_cell.length_a   1.000
_cell.length_b   1.000
_cell.length_c   1.000
_cell.angle_alpha   90.00
_cell.angle_beta   90.00
_cell.angle_gamma   90.00
#
_symmetry.space_group_name_H-M   'P 1'
#
loop_
_entity.id
_entity.type
_entity.pdbx_description
1 polymer ?
#
loop_
_entity_poly.entity_id
_entity_poly.type
_entity_poly.pdbx_seq_one_letter_code
_entity_poly.pdbx_strand_id
1 'polypeptide(L)'
;MPLTAHSFARLLRRFRRDRRGVTVVEFAMVAPLFFGLLFAIIEVAMIFFASQVLETATQDSSRFIMTGQAQGLSYTQAQFKAYVCGRVNNTLFDCTNGIYVDVRSYASSTGFSSVNITPITDPTQVKWCPGKDGDVVVVRLFYQWQLFVTQLGFNASNLPNGKRLLIATATFKNEPSGTAGATCS
;
A
#
# COMPACT_ATOMS: atom_id res chain seq x y z
N MET A 1 32.27 -5.81 -57.39
CA MET A 1 33.47 -6.07 -56.57
C MET A 1 33.02 -6.73 -55.26
N PRO A 2 33.32 -8.01 -55.01
CA PRO A 2 32.76 -8.76 -53.88
C PRO A 2 33.55 -8.47 -52.60
N LEU A 3 32.86 -8.02 -51.54
CA LEU A 3 33.47 -7.79 -50.24
C LEU A 3 33.74 -9.14 -49.55
N THR A 4 34.98 -9.27 -49.09
CA THR A 4 35.68 -10.50 -48.74
C THR A 4 35.18 -11.15 -47.44
N ALA A 5 34.64 -12.38 -47.55
CA ALA A 5 34.32 -13.28 -46.44
C ALA A 5 35.52 -13.59 -45.50
N HIS A 6 36.75 -13.31 -45.95
CA HIS A 6 37.99 -13.54 -45.19
C HIS A 6 38.16 -12.62 -43.96
N SER A 7 37.53 -11.44 -43.95
CA SER A 7 37.60 -10.48 -42.83
C SER A 7 36.83 -11.01 -41.61
N PHE A 8 35.61 -11.51 -41.84
CA PHE A 8 34.71 -11.99 -40.80
C PHE A 8 35.22 -13.27 -40.12
N ALA A 9 35.78 -14.20 -40.91
CA ALA A 9 36.41 -15.42 -40.39
C ALA A 9 37.63 -15.13 -39.49
N ARG A 10 38.39 -14.07 -39.79
CA ARG A 10 39.56 -13.66 -39.01
C ARG A 10 39.16 -12.95 -37.71
N LEU A 11 38.09 -12.15 -37.74
CA LEU A 11 37.45 -11.54 -36.55
C LEU A 11 36.88 -12.61 -35.61
N LEU A 12 36.13 -13.58 -36.13
CA LEU A 12 35.60 -14.71 -35.34
C LEU A 12 36.70 -15.57 -34.71
N ARG A 13 37.79 -15.85 -35.45
CA ARG A 13 38.93 -16.61 -34.90
C ARG A 13 39.70 -15.83 -33.83
N ARG A 14 39.73 -14.50 -33.90
CA ARG A 14 40.33 -13.62 -32.89
C ARG A 14 39.45 -13.55 -31.64
N PHE A 15 38.14 -13.40 -31.79
CA PHE A 15 37.16 -13.48 -30.69
C PHE A 15 37.22 -14.85 -29.98
N ARG A 16 37.31 -15.96 -30.73
CA ARG A 16 37.41 -17.31 -30.15
C ARG A 16 38.72 -17.56 -29.38
N ARG A 17 39.74 -16.73 -29.58
CA ARG A 17 41.05 -16.84 -28.91
C ARG A 17 41.15 -15.91 -27.69
N ASP A 18 40.16 -15.04 -27.49
CA ASP A 18 40.15 -14.04 -26.44
C ASP A 18 39.49 -14.61 -25.16
N ARG A 19 40.32 -15.07 -24.21
CA ARG A 19 39.87 -15.68 -22.95
C ARG A 19 39.41 -14.65 -21.90
N ARG A 20 39.59 -13.36 -22.18
CA ARG A 20 39.22 -12.26 -21.27
C ARG A 20 37.71 -12.07 -21.14
N GLY A 21 36.91 -12.62 -22.06
CA GLY A 21 35.45 -12.55 -22.03
C GLY A 21 34.75 -13.65 -21.21
N VAL A 22 35.49 -14.67 -20.75
CA VAL A 22 34.90 -15.80 -19.99
C VAL A 22 34.31 -15.34 -18.66
N THR A 23 34.99 -14.43 -17.96
CA THR A 23 34.53 -13.84 -16.70
C THR A 23 33.27 -12.98 -16.86
N VAL A 24 33.10 -12.33 -18.02
CA VAL A 24 31.88 -11.55 -18.33
C VAL A 24 30.69 -12.48 -18.53
N VAL A 25 30.90 -13.64 -19.16
CA VAL A 25 29.84 -14.64 -19.36
C VAL A 25 29.43 -15.27 -18.02
N GLU A 26 30.37 -15.58 -17.14
CA GLU A 26 30.08 -16.07 -15.78
C GLU A 26 29.25 -15.04 -14.98
N PHE A 27 29.64 -13.76 -15.03
CA PHE A 27 28.86 -12.70 -14.40
C PHE A 27 27.48 -12.54 -15.03
N ALA A 28 27.36 -12.64 -16.36
CA ALA A 28 26.09 -12.52 -17.05
C ALA A 28 25.09 -13.65 -16.69
N MET A 29 25.56 -14.82 -16.28
CA MET A 29 24.69 -15.89 -15.79
C MET A 29 24.19 -15.65 -14.36
N VAL A 30 25.02 -15.06 -13.49
CA VAL A 30 24.67 -14.84 -12.07
C VAL A 30 23.96 -13.50 -11.85
N ALA A 31 24.25 -12.49 -12.65
CA ALA A 31 23.71 -11.15 -12.51
C ALA A 31 22.18 -11.09 -12.50
N PRO A 32 21.42 -11.81 -13.36
CA PRO A 32 19.97 -11.79 -13.33
C PRO A 32 19.39 -12.28 -11.99
N LEU A 33 20.00 -13.29 -11.37
CA LEU A 33 19.59 -13.79 -10.06
C LEU A 33 19.88 -12.77 -8.96
N PHE A 34 21.06 -12.16 -8.98
CA PHE A 34 21.44 -11.13 -8.02
C PHE A 34 20.53 -9.90 -8.10
N PHE A 35 20.31 -9.35 -9.30
CA PHE A 35 19.44 -8.19 -9.48
C PHE A 35 17.98 -8.53 -9.21
N GLY A 36 17.52 -9.73 -9.56
CA GLY A 36 16.18 -10.21 -9.20
C GLY A 36 15.96 -10.21 -7.69
N LEU A 37 16.91 -10.75 -6.92
CA LEU A 37 16.85 -10.72 -5.46
C LEU A 37 16.94 -9.30 -4.90
N LEU A 38 17.83 -8.47 -5.44
CA LEU A 38 17.99 -7.08 -5.02
C LEU A 38 16.70 -6.28 -5.22
N PHE A 39 16.05 -6.41 -6.38
CA PHE A 39 14.77 -5.75 -6.65
C PHE A 39 13.65 -6.31 -5.77
N ALA A 40 13.64 -7.62 -5.49
CA ALA A 40 12.67 -8.21 -4.55
C ALA A 40 12.83 -7.62 -3.13
N ILE A 41 14.06 -7.45 -2.65
CA ILE A 41 14.33 -6.82 -1.34
C ILE A 41 13.84 -5.37 -1.34
N ILE A 42 14.13 -4.60 -2.40
CA ILE A 42 13.68 -3.21 -2.52
C ILE A 42 12.15 -3.11 -2.57
N GLU A 43 11.49 -3.98 -3.33
CA GLU A 43 10.02 -4.05 -3.41
C GLU A 43 9.41 -4.31 -2.04
N VAL A 44 9.93 -5.29 -1.30
CA VAL A 44 9.48 -5.59 0.06
C VAL A 44 9.72 -4.41 1.00
N ALA A 45 10.88 -3.77 0.92
CA ALA A 45 11.19 -2.58 1.72
C ALA A 45 10.22 -1.42 1.44
N MET A 46 9.87 -1.18 0.16
CA MET A 46 8.89 -0.15 -0.22
C MET A 46 7.49 -0.48 0.30
N ILE A 47 7.06 -1.74 0.22
CA ILE A 47 5.78 -2.20 0.78
C ILE A 47 5.71 -1.91 2.28
N PHE A 48 6.74 -2.31 3.05
CA PHE A 48 6.78 -2.08 4.50
C PHE A 48 6.81 -0.59 4.84
N PHE A 49 7.61 0.19 4.11
CA PHE A 49 7.67 1.63 4.28
C PHE A 49 6.29 2.28 4.05
N ALA A 50 5.61 1.92 2.96
CA ALA A 50 4.27 2.41 2.67
C ALA A 50 3.25 1.98 3.74
N SER A 51 3.31 0.73 4.22
CA SER A 51 2.48 0.27 5.33
C SER A 51 2.68 1.10 6.60
N GLN A 52 3.93 1.42 6.95
CA GLN A 52 4.23 2.22 8.14
C GLN A 52 3.71 3.67 8.02
N VAL A 53 3.85 4.27 6.84
CA VAL A 53 3.32 5.62 6.58
C VAL A 53 1.79 5.63 6.69
N LEU A 54 1.12 4.62 6.12
CA LEU A 54 -0.33 4.51 6.17
C LEU A 54 -0.84 4.28 7.60
N GLU A 55 -0.16 3.45 8.38
CA GLU A 55 -0.48 3.21 9.80
C GLU A 55 -0.35 4.49 10.62
N THR A 56 0.75 5.22 10.44
CA THR A 56 0.99 6.51 11.12
C THR A 56 -0.12 7.52 10.77
N ALA A 57 -0.45 7.66 9.48
CA ALA A 57 -1.52 8.55 9.05
C ALA A 57 -2.91 8.14 9.58
N THR A 58 -3.16 6.83 9.70
CA THR A 58 -4.40 6.29 10.29
C THR A 58 -4.49 6.65 11.76
N GLN A 59 -3.42 6.46 12.53
CA GLN A 59 -3.38 6.78 13.96
C GLN A 59 -3.58 8.28 14.20
N ASP A 60 -2.92 9.14 13.44
CA ASP A 60 -3.11 10.59 13.57
C ASP A 60 -4.52 11.03 13.17
N SER A 61 -5.12 10.39 12.18
CA SER A 61 -6.48 10.70 11.70
C SER A 61 -7.58 10.11 12.57
N SER A 62 -7.29 9.02 13.26
CA SER A 62 -8.19 8.43 14.24
C SER A 62 -8.49 9.39 15.39
N ARG A 63 -7.48 10.13 15.87
CA ARG A 63 -7.62 11.13 16.93
C ARG A 63 -8.65 12.21 16.60
N PHE A 64 -8.70 12.64 15.33
CA PHE A 64 -9.66 13.64 14.87
C PHE A 64 -11.13 13.19 15.03
N ILE A 65 -11.39 11.89 14.88
CA ILE A 65 -12.72 11.29 15.14
C ILE A 65 -12.89 11.02 16.64
N MET A 66 -11.84 10.54 17.31
CA MET A 66 -11.84 10.20 18.74
C MET A 66 -12.22 11.38 19.61
N THR A 67 -11.70 12.58 19.30
CA THR A 67 -11.96 13.81 20.07
C THR A 67 -13.26 14.52 19.65
N GLY A 68 -14.09 13.91 18.79
CA GLY A 68 -15.36 14.51 18.36
C GLY A 68 -15.25 15.62 17.30
N GLN A 69 -14.06 15.95 16.78
CA GLN A 69 -13.89 17.08 15.86
C GLN A 69 -14.56 16.81 14.51
N ALA A 70 -14.47 15.59 14.00
CA ALA A 70 -15.15 15.18 12.77
C ALA A 70 -16.69 15.29 12.90
N GLN A 71 -17.21 14.92 14.07
CA GLN A 71 -18.63 14.96 14.41
C GLN A 71 -19.10 16.41 14.55
N GLY A 72 -18.34 17.25 15.29
CA GLY A 72 -18.66 18.65 15.52
C GLY A 72 -18.71 19.49 14.24
N LEU A 73 -17.84 19.17 13.29
CA LEU A 73 -17.80 19.83 11.98
C LEU A 73 -18.66 19.14 10.92
N SER A 74 -19.41 18.09 11.27
CA SER A 74 -20.23 17.30 10.35
C SER A 74 -19.46 16.83 9.11
N TYR A 75 -18.23 16.35 9.31
CA TYR A 75 -17.40 15.86 8.21
C TYR A 75 -18.09 14.71 7.46
N THR A 76 -17.99 14.77 6.14
CA THR A 76 -18.34 13.67 5.25
C THR A 76 -17.15 12.74 5.07
N GLN A 77 -17.41 11.52 4.59
CA GLN A 77 -16.36 10.56 4.23
C GLN A 77 -15.33 11.14 3.25
N ALA A 78 -15.79 11.91 2.26
CA ALA A 78 -14.92 12.53 1.27
C ALA A 78 -14.02 13.61 1.88
N GLN A 79 -14.54 14.43 2.79
CA GLN A 79 -13.75 15.43 3.52
C GLN A 79 -12.74 14.77 4.46
N PHE A 80 -13.12 13.69 5.14
CA PHE A 80 -12.17 12.94 5.97
C PHE A 80 -11.10 12.26 5.12
N LYS A 81 -11.45 11.70 3.96
CA LYS A 81 -10.48 11.19 2.99
C LYS A 81 -9.50 12.30 2.57
N ALA A 82 -9.98 13.48 2.20
CA ALA A 82 -9.10 14.62 1.86
C ALA A 82 -8.18 15.03 3.03
N TYR A 83 -8.68 14.98 4.27
CA TYR A 83 -7.89 15.23 5.46
C TYR A 83 -6.78 14.20 5.68
N VAL A 84 -7.09 12.91 5.49
CA VAL A 84 -6.10 11.82 5.49
C VAL A 84 -5.09 12.02 4.36
N CYS A 85 -5.54 12.40 3.15
CA CYS A 85 -4.67 12.71 2.01
C CYS A 85 -3.66 13.82 2.33
N GLY A 86 -4.03 14.80 3.16
CA GLY A 86 -3.12 15.87 3.58
C GLY A 86 -1.98 15.39 4.49
N ARG A 87 -2.10 14.18 5.07
CA ARG A 87 -1.10 13.58 5.98
C ARG A 87 -0.24 12.52 5.32
N VAL A 88 -0.76 11.85 4.30
CA VAL A 88 0.06 10.96 3.47
C VAL A 88 0.74 11.77 2.38
N ASN A 89 1.96 11.36 2.00
CA ASN A 89 2.64 12.01 0.89
C ASN A 89 1.93 11.65 -0.44
N ASN A 90 1.32 12.64 -1.09
CA ASN A 90 0.65 12.49 -2.40
C ASN A 90 1.58 12.02 -3.53
N THR A 91 2.90 12.11 -3.37
CA THR A 91 3.84 11.53 -4.34
C THR A 91 3.99 10.02 -4.18
N LEU A 92 3.78 9.50 -2.97
CA LEU A 92 3.92 8.09 -2.64
C LEU A 92 2.60 7.32 -2.79
N PHE A 93 1.47 7.99 -2.54
CA PHE A 93 0.14 7.41 -2.59
C PHE A 93 -0.76 8.14 -3.59
N ASP A 94 -1.44 7.40 -4.47
CA ASP A 94 -2.58 7.93 -5.20
C ASP A 94 -3.76 8.04 -4.24
N CYS A 95 -3.93 9.20 -3.61
CA CYS A 95 -5.00 9.37 -2.64
C CYS A 95 -6.39 9.40 -3.31
N THR A 96 -6.50 9.86 -4.55
CA THR A 96 -7.78 10.00 -5.24
C THR A 96 -8.38 8.63 -5.55
N ASN A 97 -7.61 7.72 -6.14
CA ASN A 97 -8.13 6.43 -6.59
C ASN A 97 -7.61 5.22 -5.81
N GLY A 98 -6.55 5.40 -5.02
CA GLY A 98 -5.89 4.31 -4.32
C GLY A 98 -6.33 4.16 -2.86
N ILE A 99 -6.62 5.26 -2.16
CA ILE A 99 -7.00 5.26 -0.73
C ILE A 99 -8.51 5.20 -0.56
N TYR A 100 -8.97 4.24 0.24
CA TYR A 100 -10.35 4.12 0.70
C TYR A 100 -10.40 4.19 2.22
N VAL A 101 -11.42 4.87 2.74
CA VAL A 101 -11.59 5.10 4.18
C VAL A 101 -12.90 4.47 4.63
N ASP A 102 -12.85 3.59 5.61
CA ASP A 102 -14.01 3.01 6.27
C ASP A 102 -13.97 3.37 7.76
N VAL A 103 -15.07 3.92 8.25
CA VAL A 103 -15.24 4.27 9.66
C VAL A 103 -16.54 3.64 10.13
N ARG A 104 -16.44 2.75 11.11
CA ARG A 104 -17.58 2.04 11.69
C ARG A 104 -17.62 2.23 13.19
N SER A 105 -18.79 2.59 13.69
CA SER A 105 -19.08 2.69 15.11
C SER A 105 -19.86 1.49 15.59
N TYR A 106 -19.57 1.11 16.82
CA TYR A 106 -20.20 0.05 17.60
C TYR A 106 -20.70 0.66 18.90
N ALA A 107 -21.90 0.26 19.31
CA ALA A 107 -22.51 0.79 20.52
C ALA A 107 -21.63 0.54 21.74
N SER A 108 -21.51 1.53 22.62
CA SER A 108 -20.80 1.41 23.91
C SER A 108 -21.27 0.22 24.76
N SER A 109 -22.52 -0.24 24.59
CA SER A 109 -23.10 -1.39 25.29
C SER A 109 -22.51 -2.75 24.88
N THR A 110 -22.10 -2.91 23.62
CA THR A 110 -21.43 -4.14 23.13
C THR A 110 -19.91 -4.06 23.27
N GLY A 111 -19.38 -2.85 23.49
CA GLY A 111 -17.96 -2.58 23.64
C GLY A 111 -17.16 -3.12 22.46
N PHE A 112 -16.02 -3.75 22.74
CA PHE A 112 -15.15 -4.33 21.72
C PHE A 112 -15.59 -5.73 21.24
N SER A 113 -16.60 -6.34 21.86
CA SER A 113 -16.99 -7.72 21.55
C SER A 113 -17.62 -7.90 20.17
N SER A 114 -18.22 -6.83 19.62
CA SER A 114 -18.89 -6.84 18.31
C SER A 114 -18.01 -6.28 17.18
N VAL A 115 -16.78 -5.88 17.49
CA VAL A 115 -15.88 -5.23 16.53
C VAL A 115 -15.50 -6.23 15.44
N ASN A 116 -15.79 -5.87 14.20
CA ASN A 116 -15.42 -6.64 13.04
C ASN A 116 -14.27 -5.93 12.29
N ILE A 117 -13.13 -6.60 12.25
CA ILE A 117 -11.89 -6.11 11.61
C ILE A 117 -11.62 -6.86 10.29
N THR A 118 -12.62 -7.52 9.70
CA THR A 118 -12.39 -8.24 8.44
C THR A 118 -11.96 -7.24 7.36
N PRO A 119 -10.86 -7.50 6.64
CA PRO A 119 -10.42 -6.69 5.52
C PRO A 119 -11.57 -6.41 4.55
N ILE A 120 -11.79 -5.15 4.22
CA ILE A 120 -12.71 -4.79 3.14
C ILE A 120 -11.91 -4.86 1.84
N THR A 121 -12.26 -5.81 0.99
CA THR A 121 -11.64 -5.97 -0.33
C THR A 121 -12.37 -5.22 -1.42
N ASP A 122 -13.62 -4.80 -1.17
CA ASP A 122 -14.47 -4.07 -2.10
C ASP A 122 -14.69 -2.62 -1.63
N PRO A 123 -14.24 -1.61 -2.40
CA PRO A 123 -14.39 -0.21 -2.04
C PRO A 123 -15.84 0.27 -1.96
N THR A 124 -16.83 -0.49 -2.44
CA THR A 124 -18.25 -0.15 -2.30
C THR A 124 -18.81 -0.45 -0.90
N GLN A 125 -18.12 -1.26 -0.09
CA GLN A 125 -18.58 -1.68 1.24
C GLN A 125 -18.07 -0.76 2.38
N VAL A 126 -17.38 0.33 2.02
CA VAL A 126 -16.94 1.33 2.98
C VAL A 126 -18.14 2.07 3.57
N LYS A 127 -18.09 2.32 4.88
CA LYS A 127 -19.10 3.10 5.58
C LYS A 127 -18.46 4.32 6.24
N TRP A 128 -19.30 5.31 6.53
CA TRP A 128 -18.92 6.50 7.29
C TRP A 128 -19.84 6.67 8.48
N CYS A 129 -19.38 6.20 9.63
CA CYS A 129 -20.11 6.28 10.88
C CYS A 129 -19.16 6.64 12.03
N PRO A 130 -18.84 7.93 12.20
CA PRO A 130 -17.93 8.39 13.24
C PRO A 130 -18.44 8.16 14.68
N GLY A 131 -19.70 7.75 14.85
CA GLY A 131 -20.27 7.39 16.15
C GLY A 131 -20.55 8.59 17.05
N LYS A 132 -20.98 8.30 18.27
CA LYS A 132 -21.28 9.27 19.34
C LYS A 132 -20.34 9.07 20.53
N ASP A 133 -20.46 9.94 21.52
CA ASP A 133 -19.68 9.88 22.76
C ASP A 133 -19.72 8.48 23.39
N GLY A 134 -18.54 7.94 23.71
CA GLY A 134 -18.38 6.64 24.34
C GLY A 134 -18.58 5.42 23.45
N ASP A 135 -18.99 5.57 22.18
CA ASP A 135 -19.04 4.44 21.25
C ASP A 135 -17.62 3.99 20.85
N VAL A 136 -17.50 2.70 20.53
CA VAL A 136 -16.25 2.12 20.01
C VAL A 136 -16.23 2.33 18.50
N VAL A 137 -15.18 2.97 18.00
CA VAL A 137 -15.03 3.28 16.58
C VAL A 137 -13.82 2.56 16.03
N VAL A 138 -13.98 2.00 14.84
CA VAL A 138 -12.94 1.35 14.06
C VAL A 138 -12.76 2.16 12.78
N VAL A 139 -11.56 2.72 12.60
CA VAL A 139 -11.13 3.43 11.40
C VAL A 139 -10.19 2.53 10.63
N ARG A 140 -10.49 2.30 9.36
CA ARG A 140 -9.69 1.47 8.46
C ARG A 140 -9.35 2.25 7.20
N LEU A 141 -8.07 2.27 6.86
CA LEU A 141 -7.59 2.77 5.59
C LEU A 141 -7.14 1.59 4.72
N PHE A 142 -7.60 1.58 3.47
CA PHE A 142 -7.20 0.59 2.47
C PHE A 142 -6.46 1.29 1.34
N TYR A 143 -5.32 0.74 0.94
CA TYR A 143 -4.57 1.22 -0.22
C TYR A 143 -4.18 0.09 -1.16
N GLN A 144 -4.42 0.25 -2.46
CA GLN A 144 -3.99 -0.73 -3.46
C GLN A 144 -2.60 -0.37 -4.01
N TRP A 145 -1.56 -0.99 -3.46
CA TRP A 145 -0.16 -0.82 -3.86
C TRP A 145 0.14 -1.52 -5.18
N GLN A 146 0.80 -0.82 -6.11
CA GLN A 146 1.26 -1.39 -7.37
C GLN A 146 2.61 -2.09 -7.16
N LEU A 147 2.72 -3.32 -7.66
CA LEU A 147 3.95 -4.11 -7.57
C LEU A 147 4.73 -3.98 -8.87
N PHE A 148 6.04 -3.70 -8.79
CA PHE A 148 6.87 -3.49 -9.98
C PHE A 148 7.61 -4.75 -10.42
N VAL A 149 8.04 -5.58 -9.47
CA VAL A 149 8.96 -6.71 -9.70
C VAL A 149 8.23 -8.05 -9.97
N THR A 150 6.94 -8.02 -10.29
CA THR A 150 6.09 -9.23 -10.40
C THR A 150 6.48 -10.20 -11.53
N GLN A 151 7.11 -9.69 -12.58
CA GLN A 151 7.42 -10.45 -13.80
C GLN A 151 8.65 -11.36 -13.70
N LEU A 152 9.44 -11.24 -12.63
CA LEU A 152 10.63 -12.08 -12.39
C LEU A 152 10.33 -13.29 -11.49
N GLY A 153 9.05 -13.65 -11.33
CA GLY A 153 8.60 -14.77 -10.49
C GLY A 153 8.33 -14.40 -9.02
N PHE A 154 8.56 -13.14 -8.62
CA PHE A 154 8.26 -12.64 -7.29
C PHE A 154 6.89 -11.94 -7.25
N ASN A 155 5.83 -12.67 -6.86
CA ASN A 155 4.48 -12.11 -6.80
C ASN A 155 4.04 -11.89 -5.33
N ALA A 156 4.01 -10.63 -4.89
CA ALA A 156 3.53 -10.23 -3.56
C ALA A 156 2.07 -9.71 -3.57
N SER A 157 1.32 -9.98 -4.64
CA SER A 157 -0.08 -9.57 -4.79
C SER A 157 -0.98 -10.37 -3.87
N ASN A 158 -2.01 -9.72 -3.32
CA ASN A 158 -3.07 -10.37 -2.54
C ASN A 158 -4.47 -10.04 -3.08
N LEU A 159 -4.56 -9.26 -4.16
CA LEU A 159 -5.81 -8.93 -4.84
C LEU A 159 -5.87 -9.58 -6.23
N PRO A 160 -7.08 -9.87 -6.76
CA PRO A 160 -7.27 -10.40 -8.11
C PRO A 160 -6.75 -9.48 -9.23
N ASN A 161 -6.62 -8.18 -8.96
CA ASN A 161 -6.14 -7.19 -9.93
C ASN A 161 -4.59 -7.08 -10.00
N GLY A 162 -3.86 -8.00 -9.38
CA GLY A 162 -2.39 -8.02 -9.40
C GLY A 162 -1.74 -6.97 -8.48
N LYS A 163 -2.53 -6.30 -7.63
CA LYS A 163 -2.05 -5.32 -6.65
C LYS A 163 -1.99 -5.91 -5.24
N ARG A 164 -1.23 -5.24 -4.37
CA ARG A 164 -1.18 -5.56 -2.96
C ARG A 164 -2.03 -4.59 -2.15
N LEU A 165 -3.05 -5.09 -1.48
CA LEU A 165 -3.84 -4.35 -0.50
C LEU A 165 -3.00 -4.12 0.77
N LEU A 166 -2.74 -2.86 1.08
CA LEU A 166 -2.24 -2.39 2.36
C LEU A 166 -3.43 -1.96 3.21
N ILE A 167 -3.42 -2.36 4.48
CA ILE A 167 -4.50 -2.07 5.42
C ILE A 167 -3.86 -1.48 6.67
N ALA A 168 -4.40 -0.36 7.11
CA ALA A 168 -4.08 0.23 8.40
C ALA A 168 -5.37 0.37 9.20
N THR A 169 -5.35 0.01 10.48
CA THR A 169 -6.55 -0.02 11.32
C THR A 169 -6.28 0.56 12.70
N ALA A 170 -7.09 1.56 13.08
CA ALA A 170 -7.12 2.09 14.42
C ALA A 170 -8.49 1.83 15.06
N THR A 171 -8.50 1.27 16.26
CA THR A 171 -9.73 1.02 17.04
C THR A 171 -9.63 1.76 18.36
N PHE A 172 -10.64 2.55 18.69
CA PHE A 172 -10.63 3.43 19.85
C PHE A 172 -12.05 3.67 20.36
N LYS A 173 -12.18 4.32 21.53
CA LYS A 173 -13.45 4.75 22.09
C LYS A 173 -13.53 6.27 21.97
N ASN A 174 -14.65 6.80 21.49
CA ASN A 174 -14.83 8.25 21.37
C ASN A 174 -14.85 8.92 22.75
N GLU A 175 -14.16 10.05 22.84
CA GLU A 175 -14.16 10.92 24.01
C GLU A 175 -15.54 11.59 24.19
N PRO A 176 -15.89 11.97 25.42
CA PRO A 176 -17.10 12.77 25.67
C PRO A 176 -16.91 14.19 25.12
N SER A 177 -17.38 14.40 23.89
CA SER A 177 -17.24 15.67 23.14
C SER A 177 -18.52 16.50 23.11
N GLY A 178 -19.64 15.96 23.61
CA GLY A 178 -20.96 16.60 23.53
C GLY A 178 -21.52 16.66 22.11
N THR A 179 -20.93 15.93 21.16
CA THR A 179 -21.32 15.95 19.75
C THR A 179 -21.57 14.54 19.21
N ALA A 180 -22.67 14.35 18.46
CA ALA A 180 -23.05 13.04 17.94
C ALA A 180 -22.88 12.97 16.42
N GLY A 181 -22.13 11.97 15.95
CA GLY A 181 -22.04 11.61 14.54
C GLY A 181 -22.96 10.43 14.16
N ALA A 182 -22.97 10.08 12.88
CA ALA A 182 -23.73 8.93 12.39
C ALA A 182 -23.22 7.61 12.98
N THR A 183 -24.14 6.70 13.34
CA THR A 183 -23.84 5.37 13.89
C THR A 183 -24.14 4.27 12.88
N CYS A 184 -23.32 3.21 12.85
CA CYS A 184 -23.38 2.15 11.83
C CYS A 184 -24.10 0.87 12.24
N SER A 185 -24.50 0.78 13.53
CA SER A 185 -25.03 -0.39 14.26
C SER A 185 -25.23 -1.65 13.42
#